data_AF-A0A2T9ZUI5-F1
#
_entry.id   AF-A0A2T9ZUI5-F1
#
_cell.length_a   1.000
_cell.length_b   1.000
_cell.length_c   1.000
_cell.angle_alpha   90.00
_cell.angle_beta   90.00
_cell.angle_gamma   90.00
#
_symmetry.space_group_name_H-M   'P 1'
#
loop_
_entity.id
_entity.type
_entity.pdbx_description
1 polymer ?
#
loop_
_entity_poly.entity_id
_entity_poly.type
_entity_poly.pdbx_seq_one_letter_code
_entity_poly.pdbx_strand_id
1 'polypeptide(L)'
;QPAINIDNLRLTSSLQTSTSAESLLAMRWIAILHGRTLLSLGATGGVHTPEDAIKLLLAGADVVHLCSLLLEQGPKAIQSIIAGIEAWMEEQGFESVEEFRGRVSQISVADPSAFERINYVNIIDGFTVSPGVRG
;
A
#
# COMPACT_ATOMS: atom_id res chain seq x y z
N GLN A 1 -12.84 -6.48 12.19
CA GLN A 1 -13.41 -7.74 11.67
C GLN A 1 -14.10 -8.46 12.83
N PRO A 2 -15.21 -9.18 12.64
CA PRO A 2 -15.77 -10.02 13.70
C PRO A 2 -14.78 -11.15 14.02
N ALA A 3 -14.31 -11.21 15.26
CA ALA A 3 -13.47 -12.30 15.75
C ALA A 3 -14.36 -13.33 16.44
N ILE A 4 -14.06 -14.61 16.27
CA ILE A 4 -14.73 -15.69 17.01
C ILE A 4 -13.86 -15.97 18.23
N ASN A 5 -14.43 -15.82 19.42
CA ASN A 5 -13.78 -16.29 20.63
C ASN A 5 -13.96 -17.82 20.70
N ILE A 6 -12.85 -18.55 20.59
CA ILE A 6 -12.84 -20.02 20.52
C ILE A 6 -13.19 -20.69 21.86
N ASP A 7 -13.03 -19.98 22.97
CA ASP A 7 -13.29 -20.52 24.31
C ASP A 7 -14.78 -20.48 24.66
N ASN A 8 -15.52 -19.51 24.12
CA ASN A 8 -16.94 -19.33 24.39
C ASN A 8 -17.84 -19.44 23.14
N LEU A 9 -17.27 -19.71 21.96
CA LEU A 9 -17.94 -19.86 20.68
C LEU A 9 -18.83 -18.66 20.29
N ARG A 10 -18.54 -17.46 20.81
CA ARG A 10 -19.28 -16.23 20.49
C ARG A 10 -18.54 -15.37 19.50
N LEU A 11 -19.34 -14.67 18.70
CA LEU A 11 -18.87 -13.56 17.88
C LEU A 11 -18.54 -12.38 18.81
N THR A 12 -17.29 -11.96 18.82
CA THR A 12 -16.86 -10.71 19.44
C THR A 12 -16.63 -9.67 18.35
N SER A 13 -17.38 -8.57 18.40
CA SER A 13 -17.16 -7.41 17.54
C SER A 13 -16.07 -6.52 18.16
N SER A 14 -14.81 -6.79 17.85
CA SER A 14 -13.74 -5.83 18.11
C SER A 14 -13.46 -5.03 16.83
N LEU A 15 -13.28 -3.72 16.99
CA LEU A 15 -12.71 -2.91 15.92
C LEU A 15 -11.23 -3.31 15.83
N GLN A 16 -10.88 -4.01 14.77
CA GLN A 16 -9.50 -4.27 14.38
C GLN A 16 -9.21 -3.30 13.25
N THR A 17 -8.30 -2.37 13.49
CA THR A 17 -7.86 -1.44 12.47
C THR A 17 -6.82 -2.10 11.57
N SER A 18 -6.79 -1.68 10.30
CA SER A 18 -5.83 -2.21 9.33
C SER A 18 -4.42 -1.80 9.72
N THR A 19 -3.42 -2.48 9.17
CA THR A 19 -2.01 -2.07 9.26
C THR A 19 -1.46 -1.68 7.89
N SER A 20 -0.38 -0.90 7.82
CA SER A 20 0.23 -0.52 6.54
C SER A 20 0.61 -1.71 5.66
N ALA A 21 0.93 -2.87 6.26
CA ALA A 21 1.26 -4.09 5.55
C ALA A 21 0.11 -4.64 4.68
N GLU A 22 -1.16 -4.33 5.02
CA GLU A 22 -2.32 -4.78 4.25
C GLU A 22 -2.41 -4.11 2.87
N SER A 23 -1.78 -2.93 2.69
CA SER A 23 -1.74 -2.23 1.41
C SER A 23 -0.96 -2.99 0.33
N LEU A 24 -0.05 -3.90 0.72
CA LEU A 24 0.84 -4.61 -0.21
C LEU A 24 0.06 -5.48 -1.21
N LEU A 25 -1.05 -6.09 -0.77
CA LEU A 25 -1.89 -6.89 -1.66
C LEU A 25 -2.60 -6.01 -2.69
N ALA A 26 -3.18 -4.89 -2.25
CA ALA A 26 -3.81 -3.92 -3.13
C ALA A 26 -2.80 -3.35 -4.14
N MET A 27 -1.62 -2.95 -3.65
CA MET A 27 -0.52 -2.45 -4.46
C MET A 27 -0.11 -3.43 -5.56
N ARG A 28 0.05 -4.72 -5.24
CA ARG A 28 0.40 -5.75 -6.22
C ARG A 28 -0.63 -5.83 -7.35
N TRP A 29 -1.92 -5.92 -7.01
CA TRP A 29 -2.97 -6.04 -8.02
C TRP A 29 -3.12 -4.77 -8.84
N ILE A 30 -2.98 -3.60 -8.23
CA ILE A 30 -3.00 -2.32 -8.93
C ILE A 30 -1.83 -2.23 -9.92
N ALA A 31 -0.61 -2.59 -9.51
CA ALA A 31 0.55 -2.62 -10.40
C ALA A 31 0.37 -3.56 -11.60
N ILE A 32 -0.38 -4.66 -11.44
CA ILE A 32 -0.73 -5.58 -12.51
C ILE A 32 -1.87 -5.02 -13.39
N LEU A 33 -2.88 -4.36 -12.82
CA LEU A 33 -4.04 -3.92 -13.60
C LEU A 33 -3.84 -2.58 -14.30
N HIS A 34 -2.91 -1.76 -13.81
CA HIS A 34 -2.65 -0.42 -14.35
C HIS A 34 -2.35 -0.47 -15.85
N GLY A 35 -3.06 0.37 -16.61
CA GLY A 35 -2.98 0.45 -18.08
C GLY A 35 -3.46 -0.78 -18.85
N ARG A 36 -4.04 -1.80 -18.17
CA ARG A 36 -4.61 -3.01 -18.79
C ARG A 36 -6.14 -3.03 -18.81
N THR A 37 -6.77 -2.05 -18.16
CA THR A 37 -8.22 -1.89 -18.14
C THR A 37 -8.58 -0.44 -18.42
N LEU A 38 -9.82 -0.20 -18.89
CA LEU A 38 -10.38 1.14 -19.02
C LEU A 38 -10.98 1.66 -17.70
N LEU A 39 -10.87 0.89 -16.61
CA LEU A 39 -11.45 1.23 -15.32
C LEU A 39 -10.46 2.03 -14.47
N SER A 40 -10.98 2.95 -13.68
CA SER A 40 -10.19 3.60 -12.63
C SER A 40 -9.91 2.64 -11.48
N LEU A 41 -8.69 2.67 -10.95
CA LEU A 41 -8.22 1.79 -9.87
C LEU A 41 -8.22 2.53 -8.53
N GLY A 42 -9.12 2.12 -7.63
CA GLY A 42 -9.16 2.62 -6.26
C GLY A 42 -8.41 1.71 -5.30
N ALA A 43 -7.40 2.24 -4.60
CA ALA A 43 -6.69 1.55 -3.54
C ALA A 43 -7.38 1.72 -2.18
N THR A 44 -7.42 0.66 -1.38
CA THR A 44 -8.02 0.64 -0.04
C THR A 44 -7.34 -0.43 0.81
N GLY A 45 -7.34 -0.22 2.12
CA GLY A 45 -6.72 -1.11 3.10
C GLY A 45 -5.28 -0.71 3.42
N GLY A 46 -5.00 -0.46 4.70
CA GLY A 46 -3.64 -0.26 5.18
C GLY A 46 -2.98 1.05 4.73
N VAL A 47 -3.71 2.16 4.64
CA VAL A 47 -3.11 3.47 4.36
C VAL A 47 -3.12 4.29 5.65
N HIS A 48 -1.95 4.45 6.24
CA HIS A 48 -1.75 5.15 7.51
C HIS A 48 -0.73 6.28 7.43
N THR A 49 0.11 6.26 6.40
CA THR A 49 1.20 7.22 6.20
C THR A 49 1.19 7.81 4.79
N PRO A 50 1.84 8.97 4.57
CA PRO A 50 2.02 9.50 3.21
C PRO A 50 2.71 8.50 2.30
N GLU A 51 3.69 7.77 2.83
CA GLU A 51 4.46 6.77 2.07
C GLU A 51 3.58 5.61 1.59
N ASP A 52 2.61 5.15 2.38
CA ASP A 52 1.64 4.14 1.95
C ASP A 52 0.83 4.62 0.74
N ALA A 53 0.38 5.88 0.76
CA ALA A 53 -0.36 6.48 -0.34
C ALA A 53 0.52 6.66 -1.58
N ILE A 54 1.75 7.16 -1.43
CA ILE A 54 2.73 7.33 -2.52
C ILE A 54 3.01 5.98 -3.20
N LYS A 55 3.23 4.91 -2.44
CA LYS A 55 3.45 3.55 -2.98
C LYS A 55 2.28 3.09 -3.85
N LEU A 56 1.04 3.33 -3.42
CA LEU A 56 -0.16 2.96 -4.17
C LEU A 56 -0.32 3.80 -5.44
N LEU A 57 -0.03 5.10 -5.39
CA LEU A 57 -0.03 5.98 -6.56
C LEU A 57 1.06 5.56 -7.57
N LEU A 58 2.28 5.29 -7.11
CA LEU A 58 3.39 4.78 -7.93
C LEU A 58 3.05 3.44 -8.60
N ALA A 59 2.34 2.56 -7.90
CA ALA A 59 1.83 1.30 -8.46
C ALA A 59 0.77 1.53 -9.54
N GLY A 60 0.08 2.68 -9.54
CA GLY A 60 -0.88 3.06 -10.57
C GLY A 60 -2.32 3.22 -10.10
N ALA A 61 -2.53 3.42 -8.80
CA ALA A 61 -3.84 3.77 -8.27
C ALA A 61 -4.26 5.17 -8.74
N ASP A 62 -5.54 5.32 -9.12
CA ASP A 62 -6.13 6.62 -9.42
C ASP A 62 -6.62 7.33 -8.17
N VAL A 63 -7.07 6.57 -7.17
CA VAL A 63 -7.58 7.08 -5.89
C VAL A 63 -7.08 6.20 -4.76
N VAL A 64 -6.69 6.81 -3.63
CA VAL A 64 -6.31 6.12 -2.40
C VAL A 64 -7.34 6.43 -1.30
N HIS A 65 -7.97 5.40 -0.74
CA HIS A 65 -8.97 5.52 0.31
C HIS A 65 -8.36 5.29 1.70
N LEU A 66 -8.68 6.19 2.63
CA LEU A 66 -8.29 6.09 4.04
C LEU A 66 -9.53 5.80 4.90
N CYS A 67 -9.40 4.83 5.82
CA CYS A 67 -10.49 4.49 6.74
C CYS A 67 -9.97 4.34 8.18
N SER A 68 -9.12 3.36 8.45
CA SER A 68 -8.59 3.11 9.81
C SER A 68 -7.89 4.34 10.40
N LEU A 69 -7.04 5.00 9.62
CA LEU A 69 -6.37 6.24 10.03
C LEU A 69 -7.38 7.33 10.46
N LEU A 70 -8.48 7.50 9.71
CA LEU A 70 -9.49 8.51 10.00
C LEU A 70 -10.32 8.16 11.25
N LEU A 71 -10.54 6.86 11.50
CA LEU A 71 -11.19 6.41 12.73
C LEU A 71 -10.32 6.64 13.97
N GLU A 72 -9.00 6.51 13.83
CA GLU A 72 -8.05 6.66 14.93
C GLU A 72 -7.67 8.12 15.21
N GLN A 73 -7.41 8.90 14.15
CA GLN A 73 -6.82 10.24 14.25
C GLN A 73 -7.76 11.36 13.81
N GLY A 74 -8.95 11.01 13.32
CA GLY A 74 -9.94 11.95 12.82
C GLY A 74 -9.60 12.53 11.43
N PRO A 75 -10.45 13.42 10.90
CA PRO A 75 -10.32 13.93 9.53
C PRO A 75 -9.09 14.83 9.33
N LYS A 76 -8.47 15.35 10.40
CA LYS A 76 -7.26 16.17 10.29
C LYS A 76 -6.05 15.40 9.75
N ALA A 77 -6.03 14.07 9.93
CA ALA A 77 -4.96 13.22 9.40
C ALA A 77 -4.82 13.32 7.87
N ILE A 78 -5.90 13.68 7.15
CA ILE A 78 -5.88 13.89 5.70
C ILE A 78 -4.87 14.99 5.33
N GLN A 79 -4.78 16.07 6.10
CA GLN A 79 -3.84 17.16 5.82
C GLN A 79 -2.39 16.70 5.98
N SER A 80 -2.11 15.86 6.98
CA SER A 80 -0.78 15.29 7.18
C SER A 80 -0.37 14.36 6.04
N ILE A 81 -1.32 13.57 5.50
CA ILE A 81 -1.08 12.72 4.34
C ILE A 81 -0.78 13.56 3.09
N ILE A 82 -1.62 14.57 2.81
CA ILE A 82 -1.45 15.46 1.66
C ILE A 82 -0.10 16.19 1.73
N ALA A 83 0.20 16.82 2.87
CA ALA A 83 1.46 17.55 3.04
C ALA A 83 2.69 16.65 2.87
N GLY A 84 2.62 15.40 3.34
CA GLY A 84 3.70 14.43 3.12
C GLY A 84 3.87 14.02 1.66
N ILE A 85 2.78 13.91 0.90
CA ILE A 85 2.82 13.65 -0.55
C ILE A 85 3.42 14.86 -1.28
N GLU A 86 2.97 16.07 -0.96
CA GLU A 86 3.47 17.32 -1.56
C GLU A 86 4.97 17.52 -1.30
N ALA A 87 5.41 17.31 -0.06
CA ALA A 87 6.83 17.39 0.29
C ALA A 87 7.68 16.37 -0.48
N TRP A 88 7.21 15.12 -0.56
CA TRP A 88 7.91 14.09 -1.35
C TRP A 88 7.93 14.44 -2.84
N MET A 89 6.84 14.98 -3.40
CA MET A 89 6.79 15.43 -4.79
C MET A 89 7.81 16.55 -5.06
N GLU A 90 7.91 17.53 -4.17
CA GLU A 90 8.90 18.61 -4.25
C GLU A 90 10.34 18.04 -4.23
N GLU A 91 10.62 17.10 -3.32
CA GLU A 91 11.92 16.42 -3.23
C GLU A 91 12.28 15.64 -4.50
N GLN A 92 11.29 15.03 -5.17
CA GLN A 92 11.49 14.28 -6.40
C GLN A 92 11.42 15.14 -7.68
N GLY A 93 11.01 16.41 -7.56
CA GLY A 93 10.82 17.33 -8.69
C GLY A 93 9.59 17.03 -9.55
N PHE A 94 8.53 16.47 -8.96
CA PHE A 94 7.23 16.28 -9.63
C PHE A 94 6.31 17.47 -9.39
N GLU A 95 5.63 17.95 -10.44
CA GLU A 95 4.65 19.04 -10.32
C GLU A 95 3.22 18.51 -10.11
N SER A 96 2.97 17.24 -10.47
CA SER A 96 1.64 16.62 -10.41
C SER A 96 1.69 15.12 -10.08
N VAL A 97 0.58 14.58 -9.57
CA VAL A 97 0.45 13.14 -9.32
C VAL A 97 0.49 12.34 -10.62
N GLU A 98 -0.05 12.92 -11.69
CA GLU A 98 -0.09 12.36 -13.03
C GLU A 98 1.30 12.05 -13.57
N GLU A 99 2.33 12.82 -13.18
CA GLU A 99 3.70 12.60 -13.64
C GLU A 99 4.31 11.30 -13.12
N PHE A 100 3.95 10.85 -11.93
CA PHE A 100 4.55 9.67 -11.30
C PHE A 100 3.60 8.48 -11.13
N ARG A 101 2.29 8.68 -11.29
CA ARG A 101 1.29 7.61 -11.20
C ARG A 101 1.67 6.46 -12.14
N GLY A 102 1.71 5.25 -11.60
CA GLY A 102 1.97 4.05 -12.37
C GLY A 102 3.42 3.86 -12.83
N ARG A 103 4.38 4.74 -12.48
CA ARG A 103 5.80 4.57 -12.84
C ARG A 103 6.43 3.27 -12.32
N VAL A 104 5.84 2.66 -11.30
CA VAL A 104 6.26 1.37 -10.72
C VAL A 104 5.19 0.31 -10.96
N SER A 105 4.45 0.41 -12.07
CA SER A 105 3.53 -0.62 -12.54
C SER A 105 4.24 -1.68 -13.39
N GLN A 106 3.61 -2.83 -13.58
CA GLN A 106 4.21 -3.93 -14.34
C GLN A 106 4.42 -3.56 -15.82
N ILE A 107 3.61 -2.66 -16.38
CA ILE A 107 3.77 -2.20 -17.77
C ILE A 107 4.90 -1.17 -17.93
N SER A 108 5.32 -0.52 -16.84
CA SER A 108 6.44 0.43 -16.82
C SER A 108 7.81 -0.24 -16.75
N VAL A 109 7.84 -1.54 -16.42
CA VAL A 109 9.07 -2.33 -16.36
C VAL A 109 9.27 -3.07 -17.68
N ALA A 110 10.44 -2.92 -18.28
CA ALA A 110 10.79 -3.49 -19.59
C ALA A 110 10.64 -5.03 -19.65
N ASP A 111 10.78 -5.71 -18.52
CA ASP A 111 10.47 -7.14 -18.37
C ASP A 111 9.38 -7.37 -17.29
N PRO A 112 8.12 -7.61 -17.70
CA PRO A 112 7.01 -7.90 -16.79
C PRO A 112 7.25 -9.13 -15.89
N SER A 113 8.08 -10.08 -16.33
CA SER A 113 8.42 -11.27 -15.56
C SER A 113 9.54 -11.00 -14.54
N ALA A 114 10.33 -9.96 -14.76
CA ALA A 114 11.31 -9.48 -13.78
C ALA A 114 10.63 -8.74 -12.62
N PHE A 115 9.53 -8.01 -12.85
CA PHE A 115 8.82 -7.30 -11.77
C PHE A 115 8.35 -8.23 -10.64
N GLU A 116 7.76 -9.38 -10.99
CA GLU A 116 7.36 -10.40 -10.01
C GLU A 116 8.59 -11.03 -9.33
N ARG A 117 9.65 -11.36 -10.08
CA ARG A 117 10.83 -12.04 -9.54
C ARG A 117 11.74 -11.15 -8.69
N ILE A 118 11.92 -9.89 -9.07
CA ILE A 118 12.76 -8.91 -8.33
C ILE A 118 12.22 -8.72 -6.92
N ASN A 119 10.90 -8.67 -6.75
CA ASN A 119 10.31 -8.51 -5.43
C ASN A 119 10.60 -9.73 -4.53
N TYR A 120 10.45 -10.96 -5.04
CA TYR A 120 10.81 -12.18 -4.30
C TYR A 120 12.31 -12.28 -3.99
N VAL A 121 13.17 -12.02 -4.97
CA VAL A 121 14.63 -12.11 -4.81
C VAL A 121 15.12 -11.06 -3.81
N ASN A 122 14.67 -9.81 -3.91
CA ASN A 122 15.04 -8.76 -2.96
C ASN A 122 14.55 -9.05 -1.54
N ILE A 123 13.36 -9.64 -1.37
CA ILE A 123 12.85 -10.03 -0.04
C ILE A 123 13.70 -11.13 0.57
N ILE A 124 14.15 -12.12 -0.20
CA ILE A 124 14.99 -13.21 0.30
C ILE A 124 16.42 -12.70 0.59
N ASP A 125 16.99 -11.91 -0.31
CA ASP A 125 18.34 -11.35 -0.13
C ASP A 125 18.40 -10.34 1.05
N GLY A 126 17.30 -9.64 1.32
CA GLY A 126 17.15 -8.72 2.45
C GLY A 126 16.68 -9.38 3.76
N PHE A 127 16.29 -10.65 3.74
CA PHE A 127 15.79 -11.34 4.93
C PHE A 127 16.95 -11.70 5.86
N THR A 128 17.02 -11.01 7.00
CA THR A 128 17.90 -11.40 8.09
C THR A 128 17.11 -12.23 9.10
N VAL A 129 17.61 -13.43 9.39
CA VAL A 129 16.98 -14.33 10.37
C VAL A 129 17.06 -13.68 11.76
N SER A 130 15.92 -13.61 12.47
CA SER A 130 15.89 -13.10 13.84
C SER A 130 16.90 -13.85 14.73
N PRO A 131 17.67 -13.14 15.59
CA PRO A 131 18.63 -13.78 16.49
C PRO A 131 17.88 -14.68 17.46
N GLY A 132 17.93 -16.00 17.23
CA GLY A 132 17.20 -17.00 18.01
C GLY A 132 16.76 -18.22 17.22
N VAL A 133 16.68 -18.11 15.88
CA VAL A 133 16.46 -19.26 15.00
C VAL A 133 17.82 -19.77 14.53
N ARG A 134 18.49 -20.58 15.36
CA ARG A 134 19.55 -21.50 14.92
C ARG A 134 19.06 -22.92 15.19
N GLY A 135 19.08 -23.74 14.15
CA GLY A 135 18.96 -25.21 14.27
C GLY A 135 20.23 -25.83 14.84
#